data_AF-A0A1F8PQX4-F1
#
_entry.id   AF-A0A1F8PQX4-F1
#
_cell.length_a   1.000
_cell.length_b   1.000
_cell.length_c   1.000
_cell.angle_alpha   90.00
_cell.angle_beta   90.00
_cell.angle_gamma   90.00
#
_symmetry.space_group_name_H-M   'P 1'
#
loop_
_entity.id
_entity.type
_entity.pdbx_description
1 polymer ?
#
loop_
_entity_poly.entity_id
_entity_poly.type
_entity_poly.pdbx_seq_one_letter_code
_entity_poly.pdbx_strand_id
1 'polypeptide(L)'
;MDQPLPQLDQYVQTVMNDTPASAAVFFALETACVGCQLARFCTLADVAATYQISPDLLLGKIQATIRENLSIQPGGFHEKLSI
;
A
#
# COMPACT_ATOMS: atom_id res chain seq x y z
N MET A 1 -3.54 -17.38 10.40
CA MET A 1 -4.61 -16.39 10.59
C MET A 1 -4.72 -15.64 9.26
N ASP A 2 -5.89 -15.68 8.64
CA ASP A 2 -6.17 -15.08 7.33
C ASP A 2 -6.04 -13.56 7.46
N GLN A 3 -4.97 -12.98 6.91
CA GLN A 3 -4.81 -11.53 6.92
C GLN A 3 -5.84 -10.95 5.94
N PRO A 4 -6.77 -10.10 6.39
CA PRO A 4 -7.88 -9.66 5.56
C PRO A 4 -7.37 -8.97 4.30
N LEU A 5 -7.91 -9.37 3.14
CA LEU A 5 -7.54 -8.80 1.85
C LEU A 5 -7.77 -7.28 1.85
N PRO A 6 -6.87 -6.48 1.27
CA PRO A 6 -7.08 -5.05 1.12
C PRO A 6 -8.36 -4.80 0.32
N GLN A 7 -9.17 -3.84 0.78
CA GLN A 7 -10.44 -3.45 0.14
C GLN A 7 -10.35 -2.02 -0.39
N LEU A 8 -11.15 -1.69 -1.42
CA LEU A 8 -11.08 -0.40 -2.11
C LEU A 8 -11.42 0.80 -1.23
N ASP A 9 -12.27 0.60 -0.23
CA ASP A 9 -12.72 1.59 0.75
C ASP A 9 -11.68 1.86 1.85
N GLN A 10 -10.58 1.10 1.91
CA GLN A 10 -9.52 1.36 2.88
C GLN A 10 -8.69 2.57 2.49
N TYR A 11 -8.29 3.34 3.51
CA TYR A 11 -7.36 4.46 3.33
C TYR A 11 -5.96 3.95 2.99
N VAL A 12 -5.30 4.67 2.07
CA VAL A 12 -3.95 4.33 1.61
C VAL A 12 -2.97 4.29 2.79
N GLN A 13 -3.10 5.22 3.75
CA GLN A 13 -2.26 5.21 4.95
C GLN A 13 -2.47 3.96 5.83
N THR A 14 -3.70 3.48 5.98
CA THR A 14 -3.97 2.24 6.73
C THR A 14 -3.29 1.06 6.07
N VAL A 15 -3.42 0.93 4.74
CA VAL A 15 -2.79 -0.15 3.97
C VAL A 15 -1.26 -0.09 4.06
N MET A 16 -0.67 1.09 3.97
CA MET A 16 0.79 1.26 4.11
C MET A 16 1.28 1.01 5.54
N ASN A 17 0.49 1.32 6.57
CA ASN A 17 0.85 1.02 7.95
C ASN A 17 0.79 -0.48 8.24
N ASP A 18 -0.27 -1.16 7.76
CA ASP A 18 -0.45 -2.59 7.96
C ASP A 18 0.52 -3.42 7.11
N THR A 19 0.89 -2.90 5.93
CA THR A 19 1.86 -3.53 5.03
C THR A 19 2.79 -2.46 4.43
N PRO A 20 3.92 -2.16 5.10
CA PRO A 20 4.89 -1.17 4.61
C PRO A 20 5.45 -1.50 3.22
N ALA A 21 5.53 -2.80 2.89
CA ALA A 21 5.97 -3.27 1.57
C ALA A 21 5.04 -2.83 0.42
N SER A 22 3.76 -2.51 0.71
CA SER A 22 2.82 -1.99 -0.29
C SER A 22 3.25 -0.64 -0.87
N ALA A 23 4.13 0.11 -0.18
CA ALA A 23 4.73 1.34 -0.71
C ALA A 23 5.41 1.12 -2.07
N ALA A 24 6.02 -0.05 -2.29
CA ALA A 24 6.65 -0.39 -3.57
C ALA A 24 5.62 -0.48 -4.71
N VAL A 25 4.38 -0.89 -4.43
CA VAL A 25 3.30 -0.94 -5.43
C VAL A 25 2.90 0.47 -5.84
N PHE A 26 2.73 1.37 -4.87
CA PHE A 26 2.40 2.78 -5.14
C PHE A 26 3.49 3.49 -5.93
N PHE A 27 4.77 3.20 -5.65
CA PHE A 27 5.90 3.67 -6.46
C PHE A 27 5.91 3.07 -7.87
N ALA A 28 5.72 1.75 -8.00
CA ALA A 28 5.73 1.07 -9.29
C ALA A 28 4.56 1.48 -10.20
N LEU A 29 3.46 1.93 -9.60
CA LEU A 29 2.29 2.50 -10.29
C LEU A 29 2.39 4.02 -10.48
N GLU A 30 3.56 4.62 -10.17
CA GLU A 30 3.83 6.06 -10.31
C GLU A 30 2.80 6.96 -9.60
N THR A 31 2.21 6.46 -8.52
CA THR A 31 1.25 7.22 -7.71
C THR A 31 1.97 8.12 -6.73
N ALA A 32 1.43 9.30 -6.45
CA ALA A 32 1.97 10.23 -5.46
C ALA A 32 1.51 9.92 -4.03
N CYS A 33 1.05 8.69 -3.75
CA CYS A 33 0.47 8.33 -2.47
C CYS A 33 1.50 8.22 -1.34
N VAL A 34 2.74 7.85 -1.67
CA VAL A 34 3.82 7.69 -0.68
C VAL A 34 4.29 9.06 -0.19
N GLY A 35 4.19 9.30 1.11
CA GLY A 35 4.56 10.58 1.73
C GLY A 35 3.53 11.71 1.53
N CYS A 36 2.38 11.44 0.92
CA CYS A 36 1.32 12.44 0.75
C CYS A 36 0.49 12.61 2.03
N GLN A 37 0.32 13.86 2.48
CA GLN A 37 -0.52 14.17 3.65
C GLN A 37 -2.00 13.81 3.47
N LEU A 38 -2.46 13.69 2.23
CA LEU A 38 -3.83 13.26 1.90
C LEU A 38 -4.00 11.74 1.94
N ALA A 39 -2.93 10.94 2.02
CA ALA A 39 -3.02 9.47 2.03
C ALA A 39 -3.86 8.91 3.19
N ARG A 40 -4.02 9.68 4.27
CA ARG A 40 -4.89 9.37 5.42
C ARG A 40 -6.38 9.55 5.15
N PHE A 41 -6.70 10.23 4.06
CA PHE A 41 -8.06 10.54 3.63
C PHE A 41 -8.39 9.96 2.25
N CYS A 42 -7.38 9.68 1.41
CA CYS A 42 -7.56 9.01 0.13
C CYS A 42 -7.74 7.51 0.34
N THR A 43 -8.79 6.96 -0.25
CA THR A 43 -9.02 5.52 -0.33
C THR A 43 -8.26 4.90 -1.50
N LEU A 44 -8.11 3.57 -1.52
CA LEU A 44 -7.59 2.88 -2.70
C LEU A 44 -8.48 3.11 -3.94
N ALA A 45 -9.80 3.26 -3.75
CA ALA A 45 -10.73 3.66 -4.80
C ALA A 45 -10.41 5.04 -5.38
N ASP A 46 -10.14 6.03 -4.51
CA ASP A 46 -9.75 7.39 -4.95
C ASP A 46 -8.45 7.37 -5.75
N VAL A 47 -7.47 6.57 -5.34
CA VAL A 47 -6.20 6.43 -6.07
C VAL A 47 -6.44 5.80 -7.43
N ALA A 48 -7.20 4.72 -7.50
CA ALA A 48 -7.56 4.07 -8.75
C ALA A 48 -8.28 5.03 -9.70
N ALA A 49 -9.23 5.82 -9.20
CA ALA A 49 -9.94 6.82 -10.00
C ALA A 49 -9.03 7.97 -10.46
N THR A 50 -8.21 8.52 -9.55
CA THR A 50 -7.34 9.68 -9.82
C THR A 50 -6.27 9.36 -10.85
N TYR A 51 -5.65 8.18 -10.73
CA TYR A 51 -4.58 7.74 -11.62
C TYR A 51 -5.08 6.88 -12.79
N GLN A 52 -6.41 6.72 -12.92
CA GLN A 52 -7.04 5.89 -13.95
C GLN A 52 -6.52 4.45 -13.99
N ILE A 53 -6.19 3.91 -12.82
CA ILE A 53 -5.70 2.54 -12.64
C ILE A 53 -6.90 1.63 -12.41
N SER A 54 -6.90 0.45 -13.03
CA SER A 54 -7.94 -0.55 -12.75
C SER A 54 -7.89 -0.99 -11.28
N PRO A 55 -9.01 -0.97 -10.55
CA PRO A 55 -9.03 -1.32 -9.13
C PRO A 55 -8.56 -2.75 -8.87
N ASP A 56 -8.94 -3.70 -9.74
CA ASP A 56 -8.48 -5.09 -9.66
C ASP A 56 -6.95 -5.23 -9.81
N LEU A 57 -6.33 -4.40 -10.66
CA LEU A 57 -4.89 -4.39 -10.86
C LEU A 57 -4.16 -3.83 -9.65
N LEU A 58 -4.68 -2.74 -9.07
CA LEU A 58 -4.13 -2.14 -7.84
C LEU A 58 -4.19 -3.13 -6.68
N LEU A 59 -5.37 -3.70 -6.42
CA LEU A 59 -5.56 -4.69 -5.36
C LEU A 59 -4.73 -5.94 -5.59
N GLY A 60 -4.70 -6.46 -6.82
CA GLY A 60 -3.92 -7.64 -7.18
C GLY A 60 -2.42 -7.45 -6.93
N LYS A 61 -1.88 -6.27 -7.25
CA LYS A 61 -0.48 -5.95 -6.95
C LYS A 61 -0.20 -5.86 -5.45
N ILE A 62 -1.06 -5.18 -4.69
CA ILE A 62 -0.92 -5.10 -3.23
C ILE A 62 -0.97 -6.50 -2.60
N GLN A 63 -1.93 -7.33 -3.01
CA GLN A 63 -2.06 -8.71 -2.53
C GLN A 63 -0.86 -9.58 -2.90
N ALA A 64 -0.34 -9.45 -4.12
CA ALA A 64 0.87 -10.14 -4.56
C ALA A 64 2.06 -9.76 -3.66
N THR A 65 2.25 -8.47 -3.39
CA THR A 65 3.31 -7.99 -2.49
C THR A 65 3.14 -8.50 -1.07
N ILE A 66 1.90 -8.54 -0.52
CA ILE A 66 1.64 -9.15 0.79
C ILE A 66 2.08 -10.62 0.79
N ARG A 67 1.70 -11.39 -0.24
CA ARG A 67 2.05 -12.81 -0.34
C ARG A 67 3.56 -13.05 -0.49
N GLU A 68 4.22 -12.23 -1.31
CA GLU A 68 5.68 -12.28 -1.48
C GLU A 68 6.41 -11.93 -0.18
N ASN A 69 5.94 -10.89 0.54
CA ASN A 69 6.54 -10.50 1.82
C ASN A 69 6.32 -11.55 2.92
N LEU A 70 5.17 -12.22 2.95
CA LEU A 70 4.93 -13.38 3.83
C LEU A 70 5.89 -14.54 3.57
N SER A 71 6.46 -14.61 2.36
CA SER A 71 7.44 -15.64 1.96
C SER A 71 8.89 -15.21 2.23
N ILE A 72 9.13 -13.93 2.54
CA ILE A 72 10.44 -13.31 2.77
C ILE A 72 10.38 -12.51 4.08
N GLN A 73 10.39 -13.17 5.25
CA GLN A 73 10.78 -12.46 6.48
C GLN A 73 12.31 -12.26 6.43
N PRO A 74 12.81 -11.02 6.52
CA PRO A 74 13.32 -10.57 7.79
C PRO A 74 12.94 -9.12 8.11
N GLY A 75 12.79 -8.83 9.40
CA GLY A 75 12.31 -7.56 9.89
C GLY A 75 13.18 -6.34 9.56
N GLY A 76 12.59 -5.18 9.79
CA GLY A 76 13.32 -3.94 10.05
C GLY A 76 13.08 -2.83 9.04
N PHE A 77 11.94 -2.15 9.13
CA PHE A 77 11.92 -0.72 8.87
C PHE A 77 12.13 -0.01 10.21
N HIS A 78 13.37 -0.06 10.71
CA HIS A 78 13.77 0.76 11.86
C HIS A 78 13.92 2.18 11.35
N GLU A 79 12.89 2.98 11.60
CA GLU A 79 12.90 4.43 11.47
C GLU A 79 13.99 4.98 12.41
N LYS A 80 15.19 5.24 11.86
CA LYS A 80 16.17 6.14 12.46
C LYS A 80 16.12 7.45 11.71
N LEU A 81 15.18 8.30 12.08
CA LEU A 81 15.34 9.75 11.93
C LEU A 81 15.73 10.31 13.30
N SER A 82 17.00 10.13 13.66
CA SER A 82 17.62 10.86 14.77
C SER A 82 17.90 12.28 14.29
N ILE A 83 17.22 13.24 14.90
CA ILE A 83 17.62 14.65 14.99
C ILE A 83 18.45 14.79 16.27
#